data_AF-A0A1F4QKB5-F1
#
_entry.id   AF-A0A1F4QKB5-F1
#
_cell.length_a   1.000
_cell.length_b   1.000
_cell.length_c   1.000
_cell.angle_alpha   90.00
_cell.angle_beta   90.00
_cell.angle_gamma   90.00
#
_symmetry.space_group_name_H-M   'P 1'
#
loop_
_entity.id
_entity.type
_entity.pdbx_description
1 polymer ?
#
loop_
_entity_poly.entity_id
_entity_poly.type
_entity_poly.pdbx_seq_one_letter_code
_entity_poly.pdbx_strand_id
1 'polypeptide(L)'
;MLNSSAGTNVELFYWRERGRELDFVVRVGARVAAIEVKSGTAKGTLPGMEAFTRAFCLERTLLVGGDGMPLETFFRTPAPEPVSGWYRT
;
A
#
# COMPACT_ATOMS: atom_id res chain seq x y z
N MET A 1 8.02 11.85 -4.77
CA MET A 1 9.21 12.06 -3.91
C MET A 1 9.63 10.71 -3.35
N LEU A 2 10.90 10.31 -3.52
CA LEU A 2 11.46 8.97 -3.20
C LEU A 2 12.59 9.05 -2.14
N ASN A 3 12.84 10.24 -1.56
CA ASN A 3 14.14 10.56 -0.96
C ASN A 3 14.36 10.08 0.48
N SER A 4 13.40 9.43 1.14
CA SER A 4 13.50 9.10 2.57
C SER A 4 13.69 7.62 2.90
N SER A 5 13.57 6.69 1.94
CA SER A 5 13.81 5.26 2.20
C SER A 5 15.30 4.89 2.18
N ALA A 6 16.12 5.65 1.46
CA ALA A 6 17.57 5.44 1.39
C ALA A 6 18.20 5.58 2.79
N GLY A 7 18.85 4.52 3.27
CA GLY A 7 19.45 4.46 4.61
C GLY A 7 18.50 3.98 5.72
N THR A 8 17.28 3.57 5.38
CA THR A 8 16.33 2.93 6.32
C THR A 8 16.18 1.43 6.04
N ASN A 9 15.48 0.70 6.91
CA ASN A 9 15.10 -0.71 6.69
C ASN A 9 13.81 -0.88 5.87
N VAL A 10 13.40 0.16 5.14
CA VAL A 10 12.20 0.18 4.30
C VAL A 10 12.58 -0.16 2.87
N GLU A 11 12.04 -1.28 2.37
CA GLU A 11 12.17 -1.70 0.98
C GLU A 11 10.87 -1.34 0.23
N LEU A 12 11.01 -0.82 -0.99
CA LEU A 12 9.89 -0.43 -1.85
C LEU A 12 9.94 -1.21 -3.16
N PHE A 13 8.82 -1.81 -3.55
CA PHE A 13 8.68 -2.62 -4.74
C PHE A 13 7.47 -2.18 -5.56
N TYR A 14 7.51 -2.51 -6.85
CA TYR A 14 6.35 -2.53 -7.74
C TYR A 14 5.97 -3.99 -7.99
N TRP A 15 4.68 -4.28 -8.08
CA TRP A 15 4.18 -5.62 -8.36
C TRP A 15 3.22 -5.63 -9.55
N ARG A 16 3.39 -6.62 -10.44
CA ARG A 16 2.49 -6.86 -11.57
C ARG A 16 2.42 -8.35 -11.89
N GLU A 17 1.22 -8.86 -12.09
CA GLU A 17 0.96 -10.23 -12.52
C GLU A 17 -0.29 -10.30 -13.41
N ARG A 18 -0.16 -10.91 -14.60
CA ARG A 18 -1.30 -11.20 -15.50
C ARG A 18 -2.22 -9.99 -15.75
N GLY A 19 -1.63 -8.81 -15.94
CA GLY A 19 -2.36 -7.56 -16.20
C GLY A 19 -2.97 -6.90 -14.95
N ARG A 20 -2.71 -7.43 -13.77
CA ARG A 20 -3.03 -6.82 -12.47
C ARG A 20 -1.77 -6.22 -11.90
N GLU A 21 -1.90 -5.09 -11.21
CA GLU A 21 -0.76 -4.38 -10.64
C GLU A 21 -1.14 -3.72 -9.32
N LEU A 22 -0.10 -3.31 -8.58
CA LEU A 22 -0.20 -2.44 -7.42
C LEU A 22 0.69 -1.23 -7.63
N ASP A 23 0.28 -0.08 -7.13
CA ASP A 23 1.10 1.14 -7.18
C ASP A 23 2.40 0.96 -6.37
N PHE A 24 2.29 0.46 -5.15
CA PHE A 24 3.45 0.22 -4.28
C PHE A 24 3.28 -1.01 -3.39
N VAL A 25 4.40 -1.70 -3.15
CA VAL A 25 4.55 -2.71 -2.10
C VAL A 25 5.68 -2.27 -1.20
N VAL A 26 5.40 -2.11 0.09
CA VAL A 26 6.38 -1.70 1.09
C VAL A 26 6.71 -2.88 1.99
N ARG A 27 7.98 -3.09 2.28
CA ARG A 27 8.44 -4.08 3.26
C ARG A 27 9.32 -3.43 4.32
N VAL A 28 9.05 -3.78 5.57
CA VAL A 28 9.85 -3.40 6.74
C VAL A 28 10.15 -4.66 7.53
N GLY A 29 11.36 -5.20 7.38
CA GLY A 29 11.73 -6.50 7.95
C GLY A 29 10.83 -7.63 7.41
N ALA A 30 10.08 -8.29 8.29
CA ALA A 30 9.15 -9.37 7.90
C ALA A 30 7.74 -8.86 7.50
N ARG A 31 7.45 -7.57 7.70
CA ARG A 31 6.13 -7.01 7.42
C ARG A 31 6.08 -6.50 6.00
N VAL A 32 5.03 -6.87 5.27
CA VAL A 32 4.74 -6.38 3.92
C VAL A 32 3.39 -5.66 3.96
N ALA A 33 3.29 -4.56 3.24
CA ALA A 33 2.05 -3.83 3.01
C ALA A 33 1.90 -3.53 1.52
N ALA A 34 0.71 -3.81 0.99
CA ALA A 34 0.31 -3.40 -0.35
C ALA A 34 -0.41 -2.05 -0.28
N ILE A 35 -0.03 -1.13 -1.16
CA ILE A 35 -0.59 0.23 -1.22
C ILE A 35 -1.13 0.47 -2.63
N GLU A 36 -2.39 0.88 -2.69
CA GLU A 36 -3.05 1.35 -3.91
C GLU A 36 -3.52 2.79 -3.70
N VAL A 37 -3.31 3.68 -4.66
CA VAL A 37 -3.64 5.10 -4.58
C VAL A 37 -4.71 5.46 -5.61
N LYS A 38 -5.81 6.06 -5.17
CA LYS A 38 -6.90 6.54 -6.01
C LYS A 38 -7.12 8.03 -5.85
N SER A 39 -7.32 8.73 -6.97
CA SER A 39 -7.62 10.15 -7.01
C SER A 39 -9.12 10.50 -6.92
N GLY A 40 -10.02 9.50 -6.95
CA GLY A 40 -11.48 9.71 -6.93
C GLY A 40 -12.25 8.67 -6.11
N THR A 41 -13.54 8.95 -5.85
CA THR A 41 -14.46 8.16 -4.99
C THR A 41 -15.12 6.97 -5.69
N ALA A 42 -14.58 6.53 -6.84
CA ALA A 42 -15.17 5.44 -7.59
C ALA A 42 -15.08 4.12 -6.81
N LYS A 43 -16.24 3.63 -6.35
CA LYS A 43 -16.42 2.26 -5.87
C LYS A 43 -16.08 1.29 -6.99
N GLY A 44 -15.06 0.49 -6.78
CA GLY A 44 -14.63 -0.51 -7.74
C GLY A 44 -13.79 -1.57 -7.05
N THR A 45 -13.87 -2.79 -7.56
CA THR A 45 -13.00 -3.91 -7.15
C THR A 45 -11.53 -3.51 -7.24
N LEU A 46 -10.69 -4.04 -6.35
CA LEU A 46 -9.24 -3.84 -6.36
C LEU A 46 -8.56 -5.14 -6.81
N PRO A 47 -8.67 -5.54 -8.09
CA PRO A 47 -8.24 -6.86 -8.53
C PRO A 47 -6.73 -7.09 -8.33
N GLY A 48 -5.91 -6.03 -8.41
CA GLY A 48 -4.50 -6.07 -8.04
C GLY A 48 -4.28 -6.41 -6.58
N MET A 49 -4.93 -5.65 -5.70
CA MET A 49 -4.91 -5.88 -4.25
C MET A 49 -5.39 -7.29 -3.89
N GLU A 50 -6.53 -7.73 -4.41
CA GLU A 50 -7.08 -9.06 -4.15
C GLU A 50 -6.13 -10.18 -4.62
N ALA A 51 -5.54 -10.04 -5.81
CA ALA A 51 -4.61 -11.02 -6.35
C ALA A 51 -3.32 -11.09 -5.53
N PHE A 52 -2.76 -9.94 -5.15
CA PHE A 52 -1.55 -9.86 -4.36
C PHE A 52 -1.77 -10.40 -2.93
N THR A 53 -2.85 -10.00 -2.26
CA THR A 53 -3.21 -10.50 -0.94
C THR A 53 -3.35 -12.01 -0.91
N ARG A 54 -3.96 -12.61 -1.95
CA ARG A 54 -4.06 -14.07 -2.08
C ARG A 54 -2.71 -14.74 -2.37
N ALA A 55 -1.87 -14.14 -3.22
CA ALA A 55 -0.59 -14.73 -3.61
C ALA A 55 0.44 -14.75 -2.48
N PHE A 56 0.40 -13.76 -1.59
CA PHE A 56 1.39 -13.58 -0.51
C PHE A 56 0.80 -13.69 0.90
N CYS A 57 -0.47 -14.08 1.03
CA CYS A 57 -1.19 -14.19 2.30
C CYS A 57 -1.05 -12.93 3.18
N LEU A 58 -1.24 -11.76 2.57
CA LEU A 58 -1.04 -10.51 3.30
C LEU A 58 -2.09 -10.30 4.38
N GLU A 59 -1.60 -9.84 5.53
CA GLU A 59 -2.44 -9.42 6.64
C GLU A 59 -2.85 -7.94 6.55
N ARG A 60 -2.18 -7.15 5.70
CA ARG A 60 -2.33 -5.69 5.67
C ARG A 60 -2.33 -5.12 4.26
N THR A 61 -3.32 -4.30 3.98
CA THR A 61 -3.49 -3.56 2.73
C THR A 61 -3.89 -2.12 3.04
N LEU A 62 -3.39 -1.16 2.28
CA LEU A 62 -3.73 0.25 2.42
C LEU A 62 -4.26 0.79 1.09
N LEU A 63 -5.52 1.20 1.09
CA LEU A 63 -6.07 2.03 0.02
C LEU A 63 -5.93 3.49 0.42
N VAL A 64 -5.33 4.31 -0.44
CA VAL A 64 -5.16 5.75 -0.26
C VAL A 64 -6.08 6.50 -1.23
N GLY A 65 -6.86 7.44 -0.73
CA GLY A 65 -7.88 8.17 -1.46
C GLY A 65 -9.15 7.35 -1.74
N GLY A 66 -10.14 7.98 -2.37
CA GLY A 66 -11.47 7.39 -2.57
C GLY A 66 -12.14 7.00 -1.25
N ASP A 67 -12.50 5.72 -1.13
CA ASP A 67 -13.09 5.13 0.10
C ASP A 67 -12.03 4.65 1.13
N GLY A 68 -10.73 4.88 0.86
CA GLY A 68 -9.61 4.54 1.73
C GLY A 68 -9.15 5.69 2.64
N MET A 69 -7.88 5.66 3.05
CA MET A 69 -7.27 6.74 3.84
C MET A 69 -7.22 8.03 3.01
N PRO A 70 -7.71 9.19 3.50
CA PRO A 70 -7.61 10.45 2.78
C PRO A 70 -6.16 10.81 2.43
N LEU A 71 -5.94 11.37 1.23
CA LEU A 71 -4.61 11.76 0.76
C LEU A 71 -3.90 12.71 1.73
N GLU A 72 -4.61 13.70 2.28
CA GLU A 72 -4.03 14.61 3.26
C GLU A 72 -3.54 13.89 4.52
N THR A 73 -4.33 12.95 5.03
CA THR A 73 -3.96 12.11 6.18
C THR A 73 -2.72 11.28 5.85
N PHE A 74 -2.70 10.65 4.68
CA PHE A 74 -1.57 9.85 4.22
C PHE A 74 -0.27 10.64 4.17
N PHE A 75 -0.28 11.81 3.54
CA PHE A 75 0.93 12.64 3.42
C PHE A 75 1.40 13.26 4.74
N ARG A 76 0.51 13.39 5.73
CA ARG A 76 0.87 13.87 7.08
C ARG A 76 1.35 12.74 8.01
N THR A 77 1.19 11.48 7.63
CA THR A 77 1.57 10.34 8.47
C THR A 77 3.02 9.92 8.18
N PRO A 78 3.91 9.83 9.19
CA PRO A 78 5.33 9.48 8.98
C PRO A 78 5.53 8.06 8.42
N ALA A 79 6.46 7.85 7.47
CA ALA A 79 6.57 6.62 6.66
C ALA A 79 6.57 5.23 7.34
N PRO A 80 6.96 4.99 8.62
CA PRO A 80 6.73 3.70 9.24
C PRO A 80 5.31 3.52 9.83
N GLU A 81 4.61 4.62 10.15
CA GLU A 81 3.28 4.62 10.77
C GLU A 81 2.13 4.13 9.85
N PRO A 82 2.05 4.49 8.55
CA PRO A 82 1.04 3.94 7.65
C PRO A 82 1.12 2.41 7.50
N VAL A 83 2.30 1.84 7.78
CA VAL A 83 2.59 0.41 7.68
C VAL A 83 2.42 -0.29 9.04
N SER A 84 2.78 0.39 10.14
CA SER A 84 2.68 -0.16 11.52
C SER A 84 1.30 0.03 12.15
N GLY A 85 0.63 1.15 11.87
CA GLY A 85 -0.64 1.58 12.46
C GLY A 85 -1.85 1.31 11.55
N TRP A 86 -2.62 0.30 11.95
CA TRP A 86 -4.07 0.11 11.69
C TRP A 86 -4.63 0.36 10.28
N TYR A 87 -4.91 -0.70 9.53
CA TYR A 87 -6.22 -0.97 8.90
C TYR A 87 -6.40 -2.49 8.82
N ARG A 88 -7.18 -3.04 9.75
CA ARG A 88 -7.76 -4.38 9.58
C ARG A 88 -9.07 -4.19 8.82
N THR A 89 -9.19 -4.81 7.64
CA THR A 89 -10.51 -5.12 7.08
C THR A 89 -11.16 -6.23 7.87
#